data_AF-A0A520RRK9-F1
#
_entry.id   AF-A0A520RRK9-F1
#
_cell.length_a   1.000
_cell.length_b   1.000
_cell.length_c   1.000
_cell.angle_alpha   90.00
_cell.angle_beta   90.00
_cell.angle_gamma   90.00
#
_symmetry.space_group_name_H-M   'P 1'
#
loop_
_entity.id
_entity.type
_entity.pdbx_description
1 polymer ?
#
loop_
_entity_poly.entity_id
_entity_poly.type
_entity_poly.pdbx_seq_one_letter_code
_entity_poly.pdbx_strand_id
1 'polypeptide(L)'
;MKDFKIQQQNHTLLVVLFSCVFSLLVMGEKHRFLAWNTPDNHRLSLRHDREKVVYRFPIPLADFQVSELIPSWNLQSIAEGFLDVDVHVSFASGESHIFNMGRWAEGRQSLDLAGRRTSVNDQKNDCGVVYTDTLVFKKPPTDCELELSLYPGNDNKGASLDFFGVCLSPPRSSDKPLRPALILEKRLIDVPLLCQRDYIGGGVWCSPTSVAMIMHYWSQKLLRPDLRYSVTQTADLVFDPAWPGTGNWAFNVAFAGGHLNMRAHVNRLNAIDELRALIDAGVPVAASVSYDLLKGKSVKGNNDGHLVVVVGFDQSGDPMINDPAACPEVQRSYPLEHFIKAWQSSRQTVYIIYPSEISLPDQLEIHWQ
;
A
#
# COMPACT_ATOMS: atom_id res chain seq x y z
N MET A 1 88.73 -18.97 5.32
CA MET A 1 88.19 -19.84 6.38
C MET A 1 86.89 -19.22 6.84
N LYS A 2 85.78 -19.84 6.44
CA LYS A 2 84.89 -20.62 7.32
C LYS A 2 83.96 -19.67 8.09
N ASP A 3 82.69 -19.58 7.67
CA ASP A 3 81.55 -20.36 8.19
C ASP A 3 80.89 -19.57 9.34
N PHE A 4 79.59 -19.41 9.55
CA PHE A 4 78.38 -19.99 8.99
C PHE A 4 77.17 -19.13 9.45
N LYS A 5 76.18 -18.97 8.56
CA LYS A 5 74.71 -18.82 8.73
C LYS A 5 74.13 -18.26 10.05
N ILE A 6 73.16 -17.34 9.93
CA ILE A 6 71.76 -17.51 10.40
C ILE A 6 70.80 -16.65 9.54
N GLN A 7 69.82 -17.35 8.97
CA GLN A 7 68.48 -16.99 8.47
C GLN A 7 68.24 -15.72 7.65
N GLN A 8 68.15 -15.95 6.34
CA GLN A 8 67.33 -15.22 5.39
C GLN A 8 66.11 -16.10 5.08
N GLN A 9 64.88 -15.63 5.31
CA GLN A 9 63.65 -15.94 4.55
C GLN A 9 62.40 -15.55 5.35
N ASN A 10 61.74 -14.46 4.91
CA ASN A 10 60.30 -14.38 4.61
C ASN A 10 59.84 -12.91 4.63
N HIS A 11 60.20 -12.16 3.57
CA HIS A 11 59.57 -10.90 3.23
C HIS A 11 58.49 -11.13 2.17
N THR A 12 57.34 -11.68 2.55
CA THR A 12 56.12 -11.59 1.72
C THR A 12 54.86 -11.88 2.55
N LEU A 13 54.46 -11.02 3.49
CA LEU A 13 53.06 -10.91 3.92
C LEU A 13 52.86 -9.72 4.88
N LEU A 14 52.85 -8.48 4.40
CA LEU A 14 52.37 -7.37 5.26
C LEU A 14 51.92 -6.12 4.49
N VAL A 15 51.19 -6.26 3.36
CA VAL A 15 50.54 -5.09 2.73
C VAL A 15 49.22 -5.48 2.06
N VAL A 16 48.31 -6.15 2.75
CA VAL A 16 46.87 -6.16 2.40
C VAL A 16 46.11 -6.56 3.67
N LEU A 17 45.59 -5.61 4.46
CA LEU A 17 44.47 -5.80 5.41
C LEU A 17 44.15 -4.53 6.23
N PHE A 18 44.26 -3.35 5.64
CA PHE A 18 43.77 -2.11 6.28
C PHE A 18 43.10 -1.20 5.24
N SER A 19 42.07 -1.73 4.59
CA SER A 19 41.05 -0.93 3.88
C SER A 19 39.89 -1.84 3.50
N CYS A 20 38.97 -2.06 4.44
CA CYS A 20 37.57 -2.46 4.21
C CYS A 20 36.91 -2.78 5.57
N VAL A 21 36.97 -1.82 6.49
CA VAL A 21 35.88 -1.68 7.45
C VAL A 21 35.11 -0.45 6.98
N PHE A 22 34.46 -0.61 5.82
CA PHE A 22 33.41 0.30 5.43
C PHE A 22 32.35 0.17 6.50
N SER A 23 32.04 1.28 7.14
CA SER A 23 31.01 1.40 8.14
C SER A 23 29.71 0.78 7.60
N LEU A 24 29.37 -0.43 8.05
CA LEU A 24 27.98 -0.83 8.13
C LEU A 24 27.34 0.09 9.18
N LEU A 25 26.98 1.30 8.75
CA LEU A 25 25.79 1.90 9.30
C LEU A 25 24.72 0.86 9.05
N VAL A 26 24.20 0.25 10.12
CA VAL A 26 22.98 -0.55 10.06
C VAL A 26 21.87 0.45 9.69
N MET A 27 21.74 0.70 8.39
CA MET A 27 20.56 1.32 7.84
C MET A 27 19.46 0.29 8.08
N GLY A 28 18.67 0.48 9.13
CA GLY A 28 17.51 -0.36 9.41
C GLY A 28 16.69 -0.58 8.14
N GLU A 29 16.13 -1.78 8.00
CA GLU A 29 15.33 -2.17 6.84
C GLU A 29 14.22 -1.16 6.58
N LYS A 30 14.00 -0.83 5.30
CA LYS A 30 12.93 0.03 4.79
C LYS A 30 11.71 -0.81 4.40
N HIS A 31 10.52 -0.22 4.34
CA HIS A 31 9.39 -0.81 3.61
C HIS A 31 9.78 -1.09 2.16
N ARG A 32 9.30 -2.20 1.61
CA ARG A 32 9.49 -2.58 0.20
C ARG A 32 8.14 -2.73 -0.47
N PHE A 33 8.05 -2.33 -1.73
CA PHE A 33 6.88 -2.56 -2.55
C PHE A 33 7.24 -3.42 -3.75
N LEU A 34 6.71 -4.64 -3.80
CA LEU A 34 6.86 -5.56 -4.93
C LEU A 34 5.68 -5.37 -5.89
N ALA A 35 5.95 -5.41 -7.20
CA ALA A 35 4.93 -5.11 -8.20
C ALA A 35 5.03 -6.02 -9.44
N TRP A 36 3.88 -6.47 -9.94
CA TRP A 36 3.74 -7.25 -11.16
C TRP A 36 2.83 -6.50 -12.13
N ASN A 37 3.40 -6.03 -13.24
CA ASN A 37 2.66 -5.36 -14.32
C ASN A 37 2.15 -6.33 -15.40
N THR A 38 2.61 -7.58 -15.36
CA THR A 38 2.19 -8.65 -16.28
C THR A 38 1.82 -9.91 -15.48
N PRO A 39 0.75 -9.86 -14.65
CA PRO A 39 0.40 -10.96 -13.75
C PRO A 39 0.12 -12.29 -14.45
N ASP A 40 -0.21 -12.26 -15.74
CA ASP A 40 -0.41 -13.43 -16.59
C ASP A 40 0.79 -14.38 -16.66
N ASN A 41 2.01 -13.90 -16.44
CA ASN A 41 3.21 -14.75 -16.34
C ASN A 41 3.19 -15.69 -15.11
N HIS A 42 2.34 -15.37 -14.13
CA HIS A 42 2.16 -16.10 -12.87
C HIS A 42 0.87 -16.92 -12.84
N ARG A 43 0.18 -17.03 -13.98
CA ARG A 43 -1.06 -17.80 -14.12
C ARG A 43 -0.77 -19.31 -14.16
N LEU A 44 -1.41 -20.08 -13.28
CA LEU A 44 -1.30 -21.54 -13.23
C LEU A 44 -2.39 -22.25 -14.04
N SER A 45 -3.62 -21.73 -14.01
CA SER A 45 -4.76 -22.26 -14.78
C SER A 45 -4.58 -22.03 -16.28
N LEU A 46 -5.06 -22.95 -17.12
CA LEU A 46 -5.03 -22.76 -18.57
C LEU A 46 -5.93 -21.58 -18.97
N ARG A 47 -5.60 -20.92 -20.09
CA ARG A 47 -6.40 -19.77 -20.60
C ARG A 47 -7.86 -20.11 -20.88
N HIS A 48 -8.19 -21.39 -21.04
CA HIS A 48 -9.54 -21.88 -21.33
C HIS A 48 -10.32 -22.33 -20.09
N ASP A 49 -9.74 -22.27 -18.88
CA ASP A 49 -10.44 -22.59 -17.64
C ASP A 49 -11.49 -21.52 -17.37
N ARG A 50 -12.76 -21.88 -17.56
CA ARG A 50 -13.90 -20.95 -17.46
C ARG A 50 -14.46 -20.81 -16.05
N GLU A 51 -14.14 -21.75 -15.16
CA GLU A 51 -14.65 -21.78 -13.79
C GLU A 51 -13.82 -20.91 -12.84
N LYS A 52 -12.49 -20.99 -12.96
CA LYS A 52 -11.55 -20.26 -12.09
C LYS A 52 -10.22 -20.03 -12.79
N VAL A 53 -9.64 -18.86 -12.58
CA VAL A 53 -8.27 -18.50 -12.97
C VAL A 53 -7.43 -18.34 -11.71
N VAL A 54 -6.30 -19.03 -11.63
CA VAL A 54 -5.40 -18.98 -10.45
C VAL A 54 -4.07 -18.37 -10.84
N TYR A 55 -3.62 -17.39 -10.05
CA TYR A 55 -2.28 -16.81 -10.13
C TYR A 55 -1.52 -17.06 -8.83
N ARG A 56 -0.20 -17.28 -8.92
CA ARG A 56 0.68 -17.42 -7.75
C ARG A 56 1.94 -16.57 -7.83
N PHE A 57 2.16 -15.78 -6.79
CA PHE A 57 3.25 -14.82 -6.71
C PHE A 57 4.18 -15.18 -5.56
N PRO A 58 5.35 -15.77 -5.84
CA PRO A 58 6.35 -15.98 -4.80
C PRO A 58 6.86 -14.62 -4.31
N ILE A 59 6.96 -14.47 -2.99
CA ILE A 59 7.45 -13.25 -2.34
C ILE A 59 8.90 -13.49 -1.91
N PRO A 60 9.89 -12.86 -2.57
CA PRO A 60 11.29 -13.03 -2.19
C PRO A 60 11.56 -12.42 -0.81
N LEU A 61 11.87 -13.27 0.17
CA LEU A 61 12.16 -12.89 1.56
C LEU A 61 13.64 -12.99 1.96
N ALA A 62 14.51 -13.50 1.08
CA ALA A 62 15.86 -13.95 1.43
C ALA A 62 16.75 -12.87 2.11
N ASP A 63 16.49 -11.61 1.85
CA ASP A 63 17.23 -10.45 2.36
C ASP A 63 16.33 -9.43 3.07
N PHE A 64 15.14 -9.84 3.50
CA PHE A 64 14.16 -8.94 4.11
C PHE A 64 13.38 -9.60 5.24
N GLN A 65 13.51 -9.07 6.45
CA GLN A 65 12.73 -9.56 7.59
C GLN A 65 11.31 -9.01 7.56
N VAL A 66 10.41 -9.62 6.79
CA VAL A 66 9.00 -9.18 6.76
C VAL A 66 8.31 -9.40 8.12
N SER A 67 7.60 -8.38 8.61
CA SER A 67 6.70 -8.47 9.76
C SER A 67 5.26 -8.12 9.44
N GLU A 68 5.00 -7.33 8.40
CA GLU A 68 3.64 -7.03 7.93
C GLU A 68 3.58 -7.06 6.39
N LEU A 69 2.44 -7.49 5.86
CA LEU A 69 2.17 -7.61 4.44
C LEU A 69 0.77 -7.08 4.12
N ILE A 70 0.67 -6.22 3.09
CA ILE A 70 -0.60 -5.70 2.57
C ILE A 70 -0.65 -5.92 1.05
N PRO A 71 -1.53 -6.79 0.53
CA PRO A 71 -1.68 -6.97 -0.91
C PRO A 71 -2.58 -5.89 -1.53
N SER A 72 -2.39 -5.64 -2.83
CA SER A 72 -3.22 -4.76 -3.65
C SER A 72 -3.38 -5.38 -5.04
N TRP A 73 -4.58 -5.37 -5.58
CA TRP A 73 -4.90 -5.96 -6.88
C TRP A 73 -5.72 -4.97 -7.71
N ASN A 74 -5.52 -4.96 -9.02
CA ASN A 74 -6.33 -4.20 -9.96
C ASN A 74 -6.91 -5.17 -10.98
N LEU A 75 -8.23 -5.30 -10.96
CA LEU A 75 -9.01 -6.21 -11.79
C LEU A 75 -9.98 -5.42 -12.65
N GLN A 76 -9.93 -5.63 -13.96
CA GLN A 76 -10.92 -5.05 -14.87
C GLN A 76 -12.04 -6.05 -15.18
N SER A 77 -13.24 -5.53 -15.41
CA SER A 77 -14.36 -6.24 -16.04
C SER A 77 -14.82 -7.53 -15.32
N ILE A 78 -14.91 -7.51 -13.99
CA ILE A 78 -15.32 -8.68 -13.17
C ILE A 78 -16.84 -8.69 -12.90
N ALA A 79 -17.65 -8.34 -13.88
CA ALA A 79 -19.11 -8.29 -13.72
C ALA A 79 -19.65 -9.66 -13.24
N GLU A 80 -20.28 -9.68 -12.06
CA GLU A 80 -20.82 -10.88 -11.38
C GLU A 80 -19.78 -11.90 -10.88
N GLY A 81 -18.49 -11.60 -11.05
CA GLY A 81 -17.39 -12.42 -10.53
C GLY A 81 -16.84 -11.93 -9.20
N PHE A 82 -15.84 -12.64 -8.69
CA PHE A 82 -15.09 -12.27 -7.50
C PHE A 82 -13.66 -12.81 -7.53
N LEU A 83 -12.82 -12.29 -6.65
CA LEU A 83 -11.44 -12.69 -6.45
C LEU A 83 -11.24 -13.05 -4.98
N ASP A 84 -10.75 -14.26 -4.72
CA ASP A 84 -10.24 -14.65 -3.41
C ASP A 84 -8.73 -14.42 -3.35
N VAL A 85 -8.25 -13.90 -2.22
CA VAL A 85 -6.84 -13.54 -1.99
C VAL A 85 -6.33 -14.29 -0.77
N ASP A 86 -5.37 -15.18 -0.97
CA ASP A 86 -4.78 -16.00 0.10
C ASP A 86 -3.26 -15.82 0.16
N VAL A 87 -2.70 -15.88 1.37
CA VAL A 87 -1.24 -15.87 1.62
C VAL A 87 -0.84 -17.22 2.20
N HIS A 88 -0.06 -17.97 1.44
CA HIS A 88 0.58 -19.21 1.88
C HIS A 88 1.91 -18.87 2.52
N VAL A 89 2.14 -19.37 3.74
CA VAL A 89 3.31 -19.00 4.54
C VAL A 89 3.89 -20.24 5.18
N SER A 90 5.22 -20.38 5.13
CA SER A 90 5.95 -21.45 5.82
C SER A 90 6.98 -20.87 6.79
N PHE A 91 7.27 -21.62 7.85
CA PHE A 91 8.17 -21.22 8.93
C PHE A 91 9.30 -22.24 9.14
N ALA A 92 10.39 -21.79 9.78
CA ALA A 92 11.55 -22.64 10.07
C ALA A 92 11.24 -23.87 10.93
N SER A 93 10.12 -23.86 11.67
CA SER A 93 9.62 -25.02 12.42
C SER A 93 9.09 -26.15 11.53
N GLY A 94 8.91 -25.92 10.22
CA GLY A 94 8.24 -26.83 9.28
C GLY A 94 6.72 -26.67 9.24
N GLU A 95 6.17 -25.72 9.99
CA GLU A 95 4.75 -25.38 10.00
C GLU A 95 4.39 -24.49 8.80
N SER A 96 3.22 -24.74 8.19
CA SER A 96 2.68 -23.91 7.11
C SER A 96 1.24 -23.49 7.42
N HIS A 97 0.88 -22.27 7.01
CA HIS A 97 -0.44 -21.67 7.22
C HIS A 97 -0.93 -20.97 5.95
N ILE A 98 -2.24 -20.83 5.86
CA ILE A 98 -2.91 -20.00 4.86
C ILE A 98 -3.65 -18.89 5.62
N PHE A 99 -3.44 -17.65 5.21
CA PHE A 99 -4.18 -16.49 5.71
C PHE A 99 -5.02 -15.90 4.58
N ASN A 100 -6.32 -15.74 4.80
CA ASN A 100 -7.23 -15.17 3.81
C ASN A 100 -7.26 -13.65 3.95
N MET A 101 -6.95 -12.94 2.87
CA MET A 101 -6.95 -11.47 2.84
C MET A 101 -8.27 -10.87 2.37
N GLY A 102 -9.28 -11.73 2.19
CA GLY A 102 -10.64 -11.38 1.83
C GLY A 102 -11.02 -11.77 0.41
N ARG A 103 -12.30 -11.57 0.13
CA ARG A 103 -12.93 -11.67 -1.18
C ARG A 103 -13.20 -10.28 -1.73
N TRP A 104 -12.76 -10.02 -2.95
CA TRP A 104 -13.09 -8.82 -3.71
C TRP A 104 -14.15 -9.10 -4.76
N ALA A 105 -15.16 -8.24 -4.85
CA ALA A 105 -16.14 -8.25 -5.92
C ALA A 105 -16.50 -6.81 -6.27
N GLU A 106 -16.67 -6.53 -7.56
CA GLU A 106 -17.13 -5.24 -8.06
C GLU A 106 -18.65 -5.10 -7.91
N GLY A 107 -19.13 -3.90 -7.55
CA GLY A 107 -20.55 -3.57 -7.51
C GLY A 107 -21.24 -3.78 -6.15
N ARG A 108 -22.55 -3.50 -6.15
CA ARG A 108 -23.49 -3.76 -5.03
C ARG A 108 -23.96 -5.21 -5.05
N GLN A 109 -23.06 -6.18 -5.25
CA GLN A 109 -23.48 -7.58 -5.30
C GLN A 109 -24.32 -7.87 -4.06
N SER A 110 -25.59 -8.19 -4.30
CA SER A 110 -26.53 -8.52 -3.25
C SER A 110 -25.94 -9.67 -2.45
N LEU A 111 -26.42 -9.78 -1.23
CA LEU A 111 -25.91 -10.67 -0.21
C LEU A 111 -25.83 -12.17 -0.61
N ASP A 112 -26.29 -12.57 -1.79
CA ASP A 112 -26.96 -13.87 -1.92
C ASP A 112 -26.57 -14.72 -3.14
N LEU A 113 -25.87 -14.22 -4.18
CA LEU A 113 -25.73 -14.98 -5.44
C LEU A 113 -24.30 -15.30 -5.92
N ALA A 114 -23.27 -14.55 -5.54
CA ALA A 114 -21.87 -14.84 -5.95
C ALA A 114 -20.84 -14.78 -4.80
N GLY A 115 -21.28 -14.52 -3.57
CA GLY A 115 -20.42 -14.32 -2.40
C GLY A 115 -19.98 -12.86 -2.29
N ARG A 116 -20.35 -12.24 -1.17
CA ARG A 116 -20.16 -10.81 -0.94
C ARG A 116 -18.68 -10.48 -0.86
N ARG A 117 -18.29 -9.32 -1.41
CA ARG A 117 -17.04 -8.66 -1.03
C ARG A 117 -16.97 -8.59 0.49
N THR A 118 -15.90 -9.11 1.10
CA THR A 118 -15.76 -9.17 2.56
C THR A 118 -14.32 -9.50 2.93
N SER A 119 -13.80 -8.86 3.98
CA SER A 119 -12.67 -9.42 4.72
C SER A 119 -13.12 -10.60 5.59
N VAL A 120 -12.17 -11.31 6.20
CA VAL A 120 -12.43 -12.41 7.13
C VAL A 120 -11.88 -12.05 8.51
N ASN A 121 -12.78 -11.97 9.48
CA ASN A 121 -12.48 -11.61 10.87
C ASN A 121 -11.80 -12.77 11.64
N ASP A 122 -11.22 -12.42 12.79
CA ASP A 122 -10.74 -13.36 13.81
C ASP A 122 -9.67 -14.37 13.36
N GLN A 123 -8.99 -14.09 12.25
CA GLN A 123 -7.84 -14.89 11.80
C GLN A 123 -6.61 -14.60 12.66
N LYS A 124 -6.38 -15.46 13.65
CA LYS A 124 -5.24 -15.37 14.57
C LYS A 124 -4.78 -16.76 15.01
N ASN A 125 -3.48 -17.00 14.88
CA ASN A 125 -2.80 -18.18 15.42
C ASN A 125 -1.46 -17.78 16.05
N ASP A 126 -0.60 -18.75 16.38
CA ASP A 126 0.71 -18.48 16.98
C ASP A 126 1.74 -17.87 16.02
N CYS A 127 1.46 -17.89 14.72
CA CYS A 127 2.36 -17.46 13.67
C CYS A 127 1.99 -16.09 13.07
N GLY A 128 0.71 -15.71 13.10
CA GLY A 128 0.25 -14.44 12.55
C GLY A 128 -1.18 -14.04 12.95
N VAL A 129 -1.55 -12.84 12.53
CA VAL A 129 -2.89 -12.24 12.69
C VAL A 129 -3.22 -11.45 11.43
N VAL A 130 -4.44 -11.55 10.92
CA VAL A 130 -4.95 -10.65 9.88
C VAL A 130 -5.78 -9.55 10.54
N TYR A 131 -5.40 -8.29 10.33
CA TYR A 131 -6.19 -7.12 10.70
C TYR A 131 -6.86 -6.56 9.45
N THR A 132 -8.05 -7.07 9.13
CA THR A 132 -8.85 -6.72 7.93
C THR A 132 -8.13 -7.00 6.61
N ASP A 133 -7.10 -6.21 6.27
CA ASP A 133 -6.31 -6.26 5.05
C ASP A 133 -4.78 -6.29 5.29
N THR A 134 -4.35 -6.28 6.55
CA THR A 134 -2.92 -6.34 6.93
C THR A 134 -2.62 -7.67 7.62
N LEU A 135 -1.77 -8.50 7.01
CA LEU A 135 -1.23 -9.68 7.67
C LEU A 135 -0.02 -9.28 8.52
N VAL A 136 -0.09 -9.56 9.82
CA VAL A 136 0.99 -9.31 10.79
C VAL A 136 1.58 -10.63 11.25
N PHE A 137 2.86 -10.82 11.00
CA PHE A 137 3.60 -12.00 11.42
C PHE A 137 4.04 -11.87 12.89
N LYS A 138 3.80 -12.92 13.68
CA LYS A 138 4.34 -13.08 15.04
C LYS A 138 5.68 -13.80 15.08
N LYS A 139 5.98 -14.56 14.02
CA LYS A 139 7.24 -15.27 13.81
C LYS A 139 7.74 -14.92 12.39
N PRO A 140 9.06 -14.81 12.15
CA PRO A 140 9.58 -14.55 10.81
C PRO A 140 9.22 -15.71 9.87
N PRO A 141 8.52 -15.47 8.75
CA PRO A 141 8.28 -16.49 7.75
C PRO A 141 9.58 -16.79 6.97
N THR A 142 9.75 -18.04 6.56
CA THR A 142 10.87 -18.46 5.70
C THR A 142 10.49 -18.48 4.22
N ASP A 143 9.21 -18.63 3.93
CA ASP A 143 8.66 -18.62 2.58
C ASP A 143 7.25 -18.01 2.60
N CYS A 144 6.91 -17.30 1.53
CA CYS A 144 5.63 -16.63 1.38
C CYS A 144 5.23 -16.61 -0.10
N GLU A 145 4.01 -17.03 -0.41
CA GLU A 145 3.44 -17.03 -1.75
C GLU A 145 2.01 -16.51 -1.67
N LEU A 146 1.65 -15.57 -2.55
CA LEU A 146 0.27 -15.10 -2.65
C LEU A 146 -0.47 -15.83 -3.77
N GLU A 147 -1.63 -16.37 -3.45
CA GLU A 147 -2.56 -16.97 -4.41
C GLU A 147 -3.74 -16.02 -4.65
N LEU A 148 -4.02 -15.76 -5.93
CA LEU A 148 -5.17 -15.01 -6.39
C LEU A 148 -6.08 -15.96 -7.19
N SER A 149 -7.26 -16.25 -6.65
CA SER A 149 -8.25 -17.13 -7.27
C SER A 149 -9.41 -16.29 -7.83
N LEU A 150 -9.37 -16.03 -9.14
CA LEU A 150 -10.35 -15.22 -9.87
C LEU A 150 -11.48 -16.10 -10.43
N TYR A 151 -12.71 -15.76 -10.10
CA TYR A 151 -13.93 -16.38 -10.59
C TYR A 151 -14.66 -15.37 -11.49
N PRO A 152 -14.60 -15.53 -12.83
CA PRO A 152 -14.99 -14.47 -13.77
C PRO A 152 -16.50 -14.23 -13.93
N GLY A 153 -17.36 -15.05 -13.32
CA GLY A 153 -18.82 -14.96 -13.47
C GLY A 153 -19.34 -15.51 -14.81
N ASN A 154 -20.66 -15.45 -15.01
CA ASN A 154 -21.34 -16.10 -16.15
C ASN A 154 -21.02 -15.48 -17.52
N ASP A 155 -20.68 -14.20 -17.57
CA ASP A 155 -20.49 -13.49 -18.84
C ASP A 155 -19.09 -13.68 -19.45
N ASN A 156 -18.08 -14.15 -18.69
CA ASN A 156 -16.72 -14.49 -19.13
C ASN A 156 -16.06 -13.48 -20.11
N LYS A 157 -16.49 -12.22 -20.11
CA LYS A 157 -16.00 -11.16 -20.99
C LYS A 157 -14.71 -10.56 -20.42
N GLY A 158 -13.64 -11.35 -20.38
CA GLY A 158 -12.29 -10.80 -20.24
C GLY A 158 -11.96 -10.17 -18.88
N ALA A 159 -12.39 -10.79 -17.78
CA ALA A 159 -11.86 -10.42 -16.46
C ALA A 159 -10.34 -10.66 -16.45
N SER A 160 -9.56 -9.59 -16.29
CA SER A 160 -8.09 -9.63 -16.31
C SER A 160 -7.53 -9.04 -15.02
N LEU A 161 -6.46 -9.66 -14.53
CA LEU A 161 -5.61 -9.10 -13.48
C LEU A 161 -4.53 -8.28 -14.16
N ASP A 162 -4.67 -6.95 -14.14
CA ASP A 162 -3.76 -6.05 -14.86
C ASP A 162 -2.57 -5.64 -14.00
N PHE A 163 -2.76 -5.65 -12.68
CA PHE A 163 -1.71 -5.31 -11.74
C PHE A 163 -1.90 -6.03 -10.42
N PHE A 164 -0.79 -6.47 -9.86
CA PHE A 164 -0.70 -6.96 -8.50
C PHE A 164 0.49 -6.30 -7.80
N GLY A 165 0.32 -5.92 -6.54
CA GLY A 165 1.38 -5.34 -5.75
C GLY A 165 1.27 -5.73 -4.29
N VAL A 166 2.42 -5.77 -3.61
CA VAL A 166 2.49 -6.16 -2.20
C VAL A 166 3.40 -5.19 -1.47
N CYS A 167 2.83 -4.51 -0.47
CA CYS A 167 3.59 -3.70 0.47
C CYS A 167 4.10 -4.59 1.60
N LEU A 168 5.42 -4.69 1.73
CA LEU A 168 6.11 -5.44 2.77
C LEU A 168 6.73 -4.46 3.77
N SER A 169 6.57 -4.75 5.06
CA SER A 169 7.15 -3.94 6.12
C SER A 169 8.06 -4.75 7.02
N PRO A 170 9.19 -4.16 7.46
CA PRO A 170 10.07 -4.77 8.44
C PRO A 170 9.42 -4.72 9.84
N PRO A 171 10.03 -5.30 10.88
CA PRO A 171 9.54 -5.16 12.24
C PRO A 171 9.43 -3.69 12.63
N ARG A 172 8.39 -3.32 13.40
CA ARG A 172 8.17 -1.92 13.85
C ARG A 172 9.36 -1.32 14.60
N SER A 173 10.22 -2.14 15.21
CA SER A 173 11.46 -1.67 15.84
C SER A 173 12.46 -1.05 14.85
N SER A 174 12.30 -1.31 13.56
CA SER A 174 13.11 -0.74 12.49
C SER A 174 12.57 0.60 11.97
N ASP A 175 11.34 0.97 12.34
CA ASP A 175 10.72 2.22 11.89
C ASP A 175 11.55 3.42 12.41
N LYS A 176 11.99 4.28 11.50
CA LYS A 176 12.72 5.50 11.84
C LYS A 176 11.82 6.72 11.80
N PRO A 177 12.07 7.73 12.66
CA PRO A 177 11.40 9.02 12.54
C PRO A 177 11.73 9.63 11.18
N LEU A 178 10.69 9.98 10.43
CA LEU A 178 10.82 10.76 9.20
C LEU A 178 11.45 12.11 9.55
N ARG A 179 12.56 12.45 8.90
CA ARG A 179 13.19 13.78 9.02
C ARG A 179 12.99 14.51 7.70
N PRO A 180 12.44 15.74 7.71
CA PRO A 180 12.29 16.49 6.48
C PRO A 180 13.62 17.06 5.98
N ALA A 181 13.80 17.09 4.66
CA ALA A 181 14.77 17.98 4.02
C ALA A 181 14.27 19.44 4.03
N LEU A 182 15.19 20.41 4.12
CA LEU A 182 14.90 21.84 4.31
C LEU A 182 14.63 22.59 2.99
N ILE A 183 13.69 23.54 3.07
CA ILE A 183 13.26 24.59 2.10
C ILE A 183 12.51 24.09 0.86
N LEU A 184 11.25 24.50 0.76
CA LEU A 184 10.22 23.85 -0.04
C LEU A 184 9.52 24.89 -0.90
N GLU A 185 9.55 24.69 -2.22
CA GLU A 185 8.74 25.50 -3.13
C GLU A 185 7.26 25.15 -2.94
N LYS A 186 6.39 26.18 -2.94
CA LYS A 186 4.95 25.96 -2.88
C LYS A 186 4.51 25.16 -4.10
N ARG A 187 4.01 23.95 -3.87
CA ARG A 187 3.40 23.09 -4.90
C ARG A 187 2.00 22.72 -4.44
N LEU A 188 1.01 22.91 -5.30
CA LEU A 188 -0.37 22.56 -5.03
C LEU A 188 -1.00 21.92 -6.27
N ILE A 189 -1.57 20.73 -6.10
CA ILE A 189 -2.40 20.04 -7.07
C ILE A 189 -3.85 20.47 -6.81
N ASP A 190 -4.53 20.95 -7.85
CA ASP A 190 -5.94 21.33 -7.77
C ASP A 190 -6.84 20.08 -7.79
N VAL A 191 -6.94 19.42 -6.63
CA VAL A 191 -7.81 18.25 -6.41
C VAL A 191 -9.19 18.74 -5.96
N PRO A 192 -10.29 18.27 -6.57
CA PRO A 192 -11.65 18.62 -6.17
C PRO A 192 -11.93 18.42 -4.68
N LEU A 193 -12.60 19.39 -4.07
CA LEU A 193 -12.93 19.39 -2.65
C LEU A 193 -14.26 18.67 -2.41
N LEU A 194 -14.25 17.60 -1.63
CA LEU A 194 -15.46 16.88 -1.22
C LEU A 194 -15.52 16.79 0.31
N CYS A 195 -16.64 17.22 0.89
CA CYS A 195 -16.90 17.09 2.32
C CYS A 195 -17.71 15.81 2.59
N GLN A 196 -17.22 14.95 3.47
CA GLN A 196 -17.91 13.69 3.79
C GLN A 196 -19.26 13.94 4.49
N ARG A 197 -19.39 15.06 5.23
CA ARG A 197 -20.60 15.39 6.01
C ARG A 197 -21.74 15.94 5.15
N ASP A 198 -21.52 16.20 3.87
CA ASP A 198 -22.59 16.57 2.93
C ASP A 198 -23.53 15.39 2.61
N TYR A 199 -23.15 14.18 3.03
CA TYR A 199 -23.85 12.94 2.73
C TYR A 199 -24.37 12.27 4.01
N ILE A 200 -25.60 11.77 3.96
CA ILE A 200 -26.22 11.02 5.07
C ILE A 200 -25.38 9.77 5.35
N GLY A 201 -24.95 9.57 6.60
CA GLY A 201 -24.06 8.46 6.99
C GLY A 201 -22.57 8.74 6.78
N GLY A 202 -22.22 9.88 6.19
CA GLY A 202 -20.85 10.23 5.82
C GLY A 202 -19.89 10.52 6.96
N GLY A 203 -20.33 10.49 8.23
CA GLY A 203 -19.48 10.72 9.41
C GLY A 203 -18.28 9.76 9.55
N VAL A 204 -18.28 8.64 8.81
CA VAL A 204 -17.22 7.60 8.83
C VAL A 204 -16.65 7.30 7.44
N TRP A 205 -16.86 8.19 6.46
CA TRP A 205 -16.52 7.98 5.04
C TRP A 205 -15.27 8.73 4.58
N CYS A 206 -14.29 8.95 5.47
CA CYS A 206 -13.06 9.65 5.10
C CYS A 206 -12.28 8.96 3.97
N SER A 207 -12.19 7.62 4.00
CA SER A 207 -11.53 6.83 2.96
C SER A 207 -12.22 6.92 1.58
N PRO A 208 -13.51 6.58 1.42
CA PRO A 208 -14.18 6.70 0.12
C PRO A 208 -14.30 8.14 -0.36
N THR A 209 -14.40 9.13 0.53
CA THR A 209 -14.35 10.55 0.14
C THR A 209 -12.97 10.91 -0.42
N SER A 210 -11.90 10.44 0.19
CA SER A 210 -10.52 10.63 -0.30
C SER A 210 -10.29 9.98 -1.66
N VAL A 211 -10.77 8.75 -1.84
CA VAL A 211 -10.74 8.06 -3.14
C VAL A 211 -11.53 8.83 -4.18
N ALA A 212 -12.76 9.27 -3.87
CA ALA A 212 -13.58 10.05 -4.79
C ALA A 212 -12.89 11.36 -5.22
N MET A 213 -12.24 12.08 -4.31
CA MET A 213 -11.47 13.29 -4.64
C MET A 213 -10.35 13.01 -5.66
N ILE A 214 -9.55 11.95 -5.43
CA ILE A 214 -8.46 11.58 -6.35
C ILE A 214 -9.01 11.09 -7.70
N MET A 215 -10.09 10.32 -7.70
CA MET A 215 -10.76 9.86 -8.91
C MET A 215 -11.36 11.03 -9.71
N HIS A 216 -11.93 12.05 -9.05
CA HIS A 216 -12.40 13.28 -9.72
C HIS A 216 -11.26 14.08 -10.32
N TYR A 217 -10.12 14.17 -9.63
CA TYR A 217 -8.91 14.80 -10.17
C TYR A 217 -8.47 14.13 -11.47
N TRP A 218 -8.35 12.79 -11.49
CA TRP A 218 -7.99 12.07 -12.71
C TRP A 218 -9.07 12.11 -13.78
N SER A 219 -10.35 12.09 -13.40
CA SER A 219 -11.47 12.30 -14.32
C SER A 219 -11.32 13.60 -15.11
N GLN A 220 -10.96 14.70 -14.43
CA GLN A 220 -10.74 16.00 -15.06
C GLN A 220 -9.46 16.02 -15.92
N LYS A 221 -8.35 15.47 -15.41
CA LYS A 221 -7.05 15.45 -16.13
C LYS A 221 -7.08 14.60 -17.39
N LEU A 222 -7.80 13.47 -17.35
CA LEU A 222 -7.88 12.51 -18.45
C LEU A 222 -9.10 12.70 -19.35
N LEU A 223 -10.01 13.64 -19.02
CA LEU A 223 -11.31 13.79 -19.68
C LEU A 223 -12.13 12.48 -19.67
N ARG A 224 -12.10 11.77 -18.53
CA ARG A 224 -12.73 10.47 -18.30
C ARG A 224 -13.90 10.60 -17.32
N PRO A 225 -15.10 10.98 -17.79
CA PRO A 225 -16.26 11.21 -16.91
C PRO A 225 -16.73 9.93 -16.18
N ASP A 226 -16.36 8.75 -16.68
CA ASP A 226 -16.60 7.46 -16.06
C ASP A 226 -15.86 7.28 -14.73
N LEU A 227 -14.78 8.03 -14.47
CA LEU A 227 -14.08 8.03 -13.17
C LEU A 227 -14.76 8.91 -12.10
N ARG A 228 -15.87 9.58 -12.43
CA ARG A 228 -16.50 10.57 -11.54
C ARG A 228 -17.64 9.96 -10.70
N TYR A 229 -17.28 9.38 -9.56
CA TYR A 229 -18.23 8.76 -8.61
C TYR A 229 -18.65 9.72 -7.49
N SER A 230 -19.92 9.68 -7.06
CA SER A 230 -20.30 10.36 -5.81
C SER A 230 -19.64 9.70 -4.59
N VAL A 231 -19.56 10.42 -3.47
CA VAL A 231 -19.05 9.86 -2.21
C VAL A 231 -19.89 8.65 -1.78
N THR A 232 -21.22 8.73 -1.90
CA THR A 232 -22.13 7.61 -1.58
C THR A 232 -21.90 6.40 -2.49
N GLN A 233 -21.74 6.61 -3.79
CA GLN A 233 -21.43 5.51 -4.72
C GLN A 233 -20.09 4.87 -4.37
N THR A 234 -19.07 5.67 -4.10
CA THR A 234 -17.74 5.16 -3.71
C THR A 234 -17.83 4.37 -2.40
N ALA A 235 -18.55 4.89 -1.39
CA ALA A 235 -18.75 4.20 -0.12
C ALA A 235 -19.45 2.84 -0.30
N ASP A 236 -20.51 2.77 -1.12
CA ASP A 236 -21.20 1.52 -1.44
C ASP A 236 -20.27 0.50 -2.13
N LEU A 237 -19.41 0.98 -3.04
CA LEU A 237 -18.53 0.14 -3.87
C LEU A 237 -17.27 -0.35 -3.13
N VAL A 238 -16.94 0.24 -1.98
CA VAL A 238 -15.80 -0.20 -1.14
C VAL A 238 -16.23 -0.77 0.21
N PHE A 239 -17.52 -0.74 0.54
CA PHE A 239 -18.03 -1.23 1.82
C PHE A 239 -17.64 -2.68 2.06
N ASP A 240 -17.09 -2.95 3.23
CA ASP A 240 -16.70 -4.25 3.74
C ASP A 240 -17.65 -4.65 4.88
N PRO A 241 -18.50 -5.66 4.71
CA PRO A 241 -19.45 -6.10 5.72
C PRO A 241 -18.82 -6.78 6.95
N ALA A 242 -17.60 -7.33 6.84
CA ALA A 242 -16.91 -7.93 7.99
C ALA A 242 -16.26 -6.86 8.89
N TRP A 243 -15.79 -5.75 8.31
CA TRP A 243 -15.35 -4.54 9.02
C TRP A 243 -16.52 -3.59 9.42
N PRO A 244 -17.77 -3.99 9.21
CA PRO A 244 -18.90 -3.14 8.77
C PRO A 244 -18.57 -1.65 8.45
N GLY A 245 -17.80 -1.39 7.38
CA GLY A 245 -17.47 -0.01 7.01
C GLY A 245 -16.62 0.10 5.75
N THR A 246 -16.03 1.28 5.54
CA THR A 246 -15.22 1.59 4.35
C THR A 246 -13.72 1.73 4.70
N GLY A 247 -13.30 1.13 5.81
CA GLY A 247 -11.94 1.24 6.37
C GLY A 247 -10.92 0.27 5.80
N ASN A 248 -11.36 -0.71 5.00
CA ASN A 248 -10.48 -1.65 4.30
C ASN A 248 -9.72 -0.93 3.17
N TRP A 249 -8.42 -0.73 3.34
CA TRP A 249 -7.55 -0.02 2.41
C TRP A 249 -7.42 -0.76 1.08
N ALA A 250 -7.23 -2.08 1.13
CA ALA A 250 -7.10 -2.91 -0.06
C ALA A 250 -8.35 -2.80 -0.96
N PHE A 251 -9.54 -2.76 -0.36
CA PHE A 251 -10.81 -2.60 -1.10
C PHE A 251 -10.97 -1.22 -1.74
N ASN A 252 -10.51 -0.16 -1.07
CA ASN A 252 -10.53 1.19 -1.63
C ASN A 252 -9.63 1.30 -2.87
N VAL A 253 -8.42 0.73 -2.82
CA VAL A 253 -7.50 0.76 -3.97
C VAL A 253 -7.90 -0.25 -5.05
N ALA A 254 -8.49 -1.40 -4.71
CA ALA A 254 -9.02 -2.34 -5.68
C ALA A 254 -10.16 -1.72 -6.51
N PHE A 255 -11.05 -0.95 -5.87
CA PHE A 255 -12.06 -0.16 -6.57
C PHE A 255 -11.42 0.86 -7.52
N ALA A 256 -10.51 1.70 -7.02
CA ALA A 256 -9.92 2.76 -7.82
C ALA A 256 -9.13 2.21 -9.03
N GLY A 257 -8.37 1.14 -8.83
CA GLY A 257 -7.55 0.51 -9.87
C GLY A 257 -8.31 -0.44 -10.79
N GLY A 258 -9.56 -0.79 -10.50
CA GLY A 258 -10.39 -1.64 -11.38
C GLY A 258 -10.85 -0.97 -12.68
N HIS A 259 -10.42 0.27 -12.93
CA HIS A 259 -10.79 1.04 -14.12
C HIS A 259 -9.71 0.94 -15.20
N LEU A 260 -10.15 0.93 -16.46
CA LEU A 260 -9.25 0.87 -17.61
C LEU A 260 -8.18 1.98 -17.56
N ASN A 261 -6.91 1.55 -17.64
CA ASN A 261 -5.70 2.37 -17.59
C ASN A 261 -5.49 3.13 -16.27
N MET A 262 -6.11 2.68 -15.18
CA MET A 262 -5.82 3.14 -13.84
C MET A 262 -5.03 2.09 -13.08
N ARG A 263 -4.20 2.53 -12.16
CA ARG A 263 -3.49 1.70 -11.20
C ARG A 263 -3.68 2.28 -9.81
N ALA A 264 -3.89 1.40 -8.84
CA ALA A 264 -4.05 1.80 -7.46
C ALA A 264 -3.50 0.75 -6.51
N HIS A 265 -2.78 1.20 -5.49
CA HIS A 265 -2.22 0.30 -4.48
C HIS A 265 -2.03 0.98 -3.14
N VAL A 266 -2.04 0.16 -2.09
CA VAL A 266 -1.58 0.56 -0.76
C VAL A 266 -0.04 0.50 -0.77
N ASN A 267 0.59 1.53 -0.21
CA ASN A 267 2.03 1.55 0.00
C ASN A 267 2.35 2.15 1.37
N ARG A 268 3.57 1.92 1.86
CA ARG A 268 4.13 2.59 3.03
C ARG A 268 5.42 3.28 2.61
N LEU A 269 5.41 4.61 2.70
CA LEU A 269 6.54 5.42 2.26
C LEU A 269 7.61 5.46 3.35
N ASN A 270 8.88 5.44 2.96
CA ASN A 270 10.01 5.44 3.88
C ASN A 270 10.47 6.84 4.26
N ALA A 271 10.08 7.85 3.48
CA ALA A 271 10.49 9.24 3.66
C ALA A 271 9.34 10.20 3.31
N ILE A 272 9.34 11.38 3.94
CA ILE A 272 8.46 12.47 3.48
C ILE A 272 8.81 12.85 2.03
N ASP A 273 10.08 12.74 1.63
CA ASP A 273 10.53 13.08 0.29
C ASP A 273 9.92 12.20 -0.81
N GLU A 274 9.56 10.95 -0.50
CA GLU A 274 8.79 10.10 -1.43
C GLU A 274 7.38 10.64 -1.66
N LEU A 275 6.72 11.12 -0.59
CA LEU A 275 5.42 11.78 -0.68
C LEU A 275 5.52 13.05 -1.52
N ARG A 276 6.58 13.85 -1.34
CA ARG A 276 6.82 15.05 -2.14
C ARG A 276 7.02 14.71 -3.61
N ALA A 277 7.84 13.71 -3.89
CA ALA A 277 8.13 13.30 -5.26
C ALA A 277 6.84 12.92 -6.01
N LEU A 278 5.89 12.27 -5.34
CA LEU A 278 4.55 12.00 -5.89
C LEU A 278 3.79 13.29 -6.21
N ILE A 279 3.77 14.24 -5.27
CA ILE A 279 3.11 15.55 -5.46
C ILE A 279 3.77 16.36 -6.59
N ASP A 280 5.10 16.32 -6.71
CA ASP A 280 5.85 16.99 -7.77
C ASP A 280 5.54 16.37 -9.13
N ALA A 281 5.39 15.04 -9.19
CA ALA A 281 4.90 14.31 -10.35
C ALA A 281 3.40 14.52 -10.65
N GLY A 282 2.69 15.32 -9.84
CA GLY A 282 1.27 15.62 -10.04
C GLY A 282 0.32 14.49 -9.62
N VAL A 283 0.79 13.58 -8.75
CA VAL A 283 0.02 12.47 -8.18
C VAL A 283 -0.43 12.85 -6.76
N PRO A 284 -1.71 13.17 -6.53
CA PRO A 284 -2.22 13.38 -5.17
C PRO A 284 -2.24 12.07 -4.40
N VAL A 285 -2.05 12.14 -3.08
CA VAL A 285 -1.84 10.95 -2.24
C VAL A 285 -2.82 10.95 -1.07
N ALA A 286 -3.58 9.87 -0.91
CA ALA A 286 -4.37 9.69 0.31
C ALA A 286 -3.48 9.11 1.40
N ALA A 287 -3.36 9.77 2.54
CA ALA A 287 -2.54 9.34 3.67
C ALA A 287 -3.42 8.87 4.83
N SER A 288 -3.10 7.70 5.39
CA SER A 288 -3.74 7.19 6.59
C SER A 288 -3.07 7.79 7.83
N VAL A 289 -3.82 8.52 8.63
CA VAL A 289 -3.31 9.28 9.79
C VAL A 289 -4.15 9.01 11.02
N SER A 290 -3.63 9.35 12.20
CA SER A 290 -4.46 9.54 13.40
C SER A 290 -5.04 10.95 13.38
N TYR A 291 -6.37 11.08 13.41
CA TYR A 291 -7.04 12.38 13.36
C TYR A 291 -6.68 13.26 14.56
N ASP A 292 -6.55 12.65 15.73
CA ASP A 292 -6.25 13.39 16.96
C ASP A 292 -4.81 13.89 16.98
N LEU A 293 -3.83 13.08 16.55
CA LEU A 293 -2.45 13.52 16.40
C LEU A 293 -2.31 14.58 15.30
N LEU A 294 -3.06 14.47 14.20
CA LEU A 294 -3.04 15.45 13.10
C LEU A 294 -3.49 16.84 13.59
N LYS A 295 -4.49 16.89 14.47
CA LYS A 295 -4.95 18.13 15.12
C LYS A 295 -4.03 18.63 16.25
N GLY A 296 -2.87 18.00 16.45
CA GLY A 296 -1.89 18.39 17.47
C GLY A 296 -2.16 17.87 18.88
N LYS A 297 -3.05 16.87 19.05
CA LYS A 297 -3.18 16.22 20.37
C LYS A 297 -1.92 15.41 20.69
N SER A 298 -1.62 15.29 21.98
CA SER A 298 -0.43 14.57 22.45
C SER A 298 -0.54 13.06 22.27
N VAL A 299 -1.74 12.50 22.39
CA VAL A 299 -2.05 11.07 22.34
C VAL A 299 -3.14 10.80 21.31
N LYS A 300 -3.03 9.68 20.60
CA LYS A 300 -4.06 9.20 19.67
C LYS A 300 -5.31 8.76 20.42
N GLY A 301 -6.47 8.99 19.82
CA GLY A 301 -7.75 8.48 20.32
C GLY A 301 -7.91 6.98 20.06
N ASN A 302 -8.99 6.41 20.60
CA ASN A 302 -9.45 5.09 20.18
C ASN A 302 -10.18 5.22 18.84
N ASN A 303 -9.91 4.29 17.91
CA ASN A 303 -10.53 4.26 16.57
C ASN A 303 -10.44 5.60 15.84
N ASP A 304 -9.31 6.31 16.01
CA ASP A 304 -9.08 7.64 15.47
C ASP A 304 -8.38 7.65 14.11
N GLY A 305 -8.34 6.49 13.43
CA GLY A 305 -7.84 6.37 12.07
C GLY A 305 -8.65 7.24 11.11
N HIS A 306 -7.96 7.96 10.24
CA HIS A 306 -8.54 8.93 9.32
C HIS A 306 -7.76 8.94 8.01
N LEU A 307 -8.47 9.12 6.89
CA LEU A 307 -7.87 9.25 5.57
C LEU A 307 -8.04 10.69 5.09
N VAL A 308 -6.93 11.27 4.63
CA VAL A 308 -6.86 12.65 4.12
C VAL A 308 -6.09 12.67 2.81
N VAL A 309 -6.35 13.62 1.92
CA VAL A 309 -5.61 13.74 0.65
C VAL A 309 -4.58 14.84 0.75
N VAL A 310 -3.30 14.48 0.71
CA VAL A 310 -2.20 15.43 0.57
C VAL A 310 -2.18 15.91 -0.87
N VAL A 311 -2.27 17.22 -1.04
CA VAL A 311 -2.36 17.87 -2.36
C VAL A 311 -1.17 18.79 -2.64
N GLY A 312 -0.31 19.02 -1.66
CA GLY A 312 0.72 20.02 -1.78
C GLY A 312 1.49 20.27 -0.49
N PHE A 313 2.38 21.24 -0.57
CA PHE A 313 3.06 21.84 0.58
C PHE A 313 3.03 23.36 0.44
N ASP A 314 2.82 24.05 1.55
CA ASP A 314 2.91 25.51 1.56
C ASP A 314 4.36 26.00 1.68
N GLN A 315 4.55 27.33 1.77
CA GLN A 315 5.87 27.96 1.82
C GLN A 315 6.65 27.64 3.10
N SER A 316 5.95 27.28 4.19
CA SER A 316 6.56 26.85 5.45
C SER A 316 7.01 25.39 5.37
N GLY A 317 6.55 24.67 4.34
CA GLY A 317 6.78 23.24 4.20
C GLY A 317 5.71 22.36 4.82
N ASP A 318 4.64 22.96 5.29
CA ASP A 318 3.53 22.24 5.90
C ASP A 318 2.67 21.61 4.81
N PRO A 319 2.23 20.34 4.98
CA PRO A 319 1.37 19.68 4.02
C PRO A 319 0.03 20.42 3.90
N MET A 320 -0.30 20.76 2.65
CA MET A 320 -1.63 21.20 2.23
C MET A 320 -2.49 19.95 2.02
N ILE A 321 -3.59 19.85 2.75
CA ILE A 321 -4.42 18.65 2.83
C ILE A 321 -5.87 18.99 2.53
N ASN A 322 -6.49 18.23 1.64
CA ASN A 322 -7.94 18.13 1.53
C ASN A 322 -8.42 17.08 2.56
N ASP A 323 -8.92 17.56 3.69
CA ASP A 323 -9.42 16.76 4.80
C ASP A 323 -10.95 16.59 4.67
N PRO A 324 -11.44 15.38 4.34
CA PRO A 324 -12.86 15.16 4.08
C PRO A 324 -13.74 15.40 5.32
N ALA A 325 -13.18 15.31 6.53
CA ALA A 325 -13.91 15.56 7.77
C ALA A 325 -13.95 17.04 8.16
N ALA A 326 -13.13 17.88 7.51
CA ALA A 326 -12.91 19.26 7.88
C ALA A 326 -13.91 20.23 7.21
N CYS A 327 -15.20 19.92 7.30
CA CYS A 327 -16.25 20.69 6.65
C CYS A 327 -16.58 22.00 7.40
N PRO A 328 -16.92 23.10 6.70
CA PRO A 328 -17.00 23.24 5.24
C PRO A 328 -15.64 23.53 4.56
N GLU A 329 -14.61 23.87 5.32
CA GLU A 329 -13.28 24.25 4.83
C GLU A 329 -12.37 23.02 4.63
N VAL A 330 -12.66 22.24 3.60
CA VAL A 330 -12.02 20.94 3.32
C VAL A 330 -10.50 21.07 3.17
N GLN A 331 -10.01 22.09 2.49
CA GLN A 331 -8.58 22.29 2.28
C GLN A 331 -7.94 23.14 3.40
N ARG A 332 -6.84 22.66 3.99
CA ARG A 332 -6.09 23.37 5.02
C ARG A 332 -4.64 22.87 5.13
N SER A 333 -3.75 23.72 5.65
CA SER A 333 -2.41 23.31 6.08
C SER A 333 -2.46 22.67 7.47
N TYR A 334 -1.60 21.69 7.70
CA TYR A 334 -1.33 21.14 9.03
C TYR A 334 0.17 21.24 9.33
N PRO A 335 0.61 21.59 10.56
CA PRO A 335 2.03 21.59 10.90
C PRO A 335 2.69 20.26 10.54
N LEU A 336 3.83 20.31 9.85
CA LEU A 336 4.53 19.13 9.34
C LEU A 336 4.83 18.09 10.44
N GLU A 337 5.19 18.56 11.62
CA GLU A 337 5.43 17.71 12.80
C GLU A 337 4.18 16.95 13.27
N HIS A 338 3.00 17.60 13.23
CA HIS A 338 1.73 16.95 13.55
C HIS A 338 1.38 15.90 12.50
N PHE A 339 1.55 16.23 11.22
CA PHE A 339 1.32 15.30 10.12
C PHE A 339 2.24 14.08 10.20
N ILE A 340 3.56 14.27 10.37
CA ILE A 340 4.54 13.18 10.48
C ILE A 340 4.17 12.25 11.64
N LYS A 341 3.85 12.80 12.82
CA LYS A 341 3.47 12.01 13.99
C LYS A 341 2.15 11.25 13.77
N ALA A 342 1.18 11.89 13.12
CA ALA A 342 -0.11 11.30 12.81
C ALA A 342 0.01 10.17 11.77
N TRP A 343 0.80 10.36 10.73
CA TRP A 343 1.04 9.41 9.64
C TRP A 343 1.89 8.21 10.10
N GLN A 344 2.84 8.42 11.00
CA GLN A 344 3.58 7.35 11.67
C GLN A 344 2.67 6.34 12.39
N SER A 345 1.49 6.76 12.85
CA SER A 345 0.56 5.86 13.55
C SER A 345 0.00 4.73 12.67
N SER A 346 0.00 4.94 11.34
CA SER A 346 -0.35 3.93 10.33
C SER A 346 0.88 3.30 9.67
N ARG A 347 2.09 3.58 10.18
CA ARG A 347 3.38 3.24 9.53
C ARG A 347 3.48 3.83 8.12
N GLN A 348 3.15 5.11 7.99
CA GLN A 348 3.29 5.86 6.75
C GLN A 348 2.44 5.31 5.60
N THR A 349 1.28 4.72 5.92
CA THR A 349 0.43 4.09 4.90
C THR A 349 -0.23 5.15 4.01
N VAL A 350 -0.24 4.90 2.71
CA VAL A 350 -0.83 5.74 1.67
C VAL A 350 -1.60 4.92 0.63
N TYR A 351 -2.53 5.57 -0.05
CA TYR A 351 -3.05 5.11 -1.34
C TYR A 351 -2.39 5.91 -2.43
N ILE A 352 -1.85 5.21 -3.42
CA ILE A 352 -1.33 5.81 -4.64
C ILE A 352 -2.27 5.38 -5.76
N ILE A 353 -2.96 6.34 -6.36
CA ILE A 353 -3.95 6.11 -7.42
C ILE A 353 -3.57 7.01 -8.60
N TYR A 354 -3.31 6.42 -9.76
CA TYR A 354 -2.74 7.11 -10.91
C TYR A 354 -3.05 6.40 -12.23
N PRO A 355 -2.96 7.08 -13.39
CA PRO A 355 -3.04 6.45 -14.69
C PRO A 355 -1.81 5.56 -14.90
N SER A 356 -1.99 4.33 -15.40
CA SER A 356 -0.91 3.34 -15.54
C SER A 356 0.24 3.76 -16.46
N GLU A 357 0.00 4.76 -17.32
CA GLU A 357 0.98 5.32 -18.25
C GLU A 357 1.92 6.35 -17.60
N ILE A 358 1.63 6.80 -16.38
CA ILE A 358 2.52 7.71 -15.65
C ILE A 358 3.57 6.87 -14.91
N SER A 359 4.84 7.18 -15.14
CA SER A 359 5.93 6.66 -14.33
C SER A 359 5.93 7.31 -12.96
N LEU A 360 5.87 6.50 -11.90
CA LEU A 360 6.06 6.99 -10.54
C LEU A 360 7.53 7.38 -10.31
N PRO A 361 7.80 8.32 -9.38
CA PRO A 361 9.17 8.73 -9.06
C PRO A 361 10.06 7.57 -8.59
N ASP A 362 11.31 7.54 -9.03
CA ASP A 362 12.30 6.50 -8.67
C ASP A 362 12.56 6.41 -7.16
N GLN A 363 12.33 7.50 -6.42
CA GLN A 363 12.47 7.56 -4.97
C GLN A 363 11.61 6.53 -4.23
N LEU A 364 10.52 6.05 -4.84
CA LEU A 364 9.66 5.03 -4.22
C LEU A 364 10.29 3.64 -4.21
N GLU A 365 11.38 3.42 -4.96
CA GLU A 365 12.09 2.13 -5.03
C GLU A 365 11.13 0.94 -5.33
N ILE A 366 10.23 1.08 -6.32
CA ILE A 366 9.30 -0.01 -6.69
C ILE A 366 10.07 -1.18 -7.29
N HIS A 367 9.93 -2.36 -6.70
CA HIS A 367 10.59 -3.59 -7.13
C HIS A 367 9.69 -4.36 -8.12
N TRP A 368 9.76 -3.98 -9.39
CA TRP A 368 9.09 -4.69 -10.47
C TRP A 368 9.65 -6.11 -10.65
N GLN A 369 8.77 -7.10 -10.74
CA GLN A 369 9.08 -8.53 -10.85
C GLN A 369 8.84 -9.09 -12.26
#